data_AF-A0A258HYF1-F1
#
_entry.id   AF-A0A258HYF1-F1
#
_cell.length_a   1.000
_cell.length_b   1.000
_cell.length_c   1.000
_cell.angle_alpha   90.00
_cell.angle_beta   90.00
_cell.angle_gamma   90.00
#
_symmetry.space_group_name_H-M   'P 1'
#
loop_
_entity.id
_entity.type
_entity.pdbx_description
1 polymer ?
#
loop_
_entity_poly.entity_id
_entity_poly.type
_entity_poly.pdbx_seq_one_letter_code
_entity_poly.pdbx_strand_id
1 'polypeptide(L)'
;MTPHRYSHFAIVLHWAIAALLAFQLGLGWRMVDLGSAAAMYAPFQLHKSIGILVLALSVTRLIVRLARPRPAAAVGGVTGLLAAVVHSGLYAFMIGGPLTGWALVSTAKLKLPTLLFGTIPWPHLPLGPVAHEPAEVLHGLLGWVGAALIVLHVAGALRHHLGAQAEPNVLGRMIPAAGVARSGLGWGVAAAAMLGVVFGLPWLVYGKVVPVQPVAQASINVMVDESTEVDASAVATDAPIPEASASAVADEEAPSRWKVQPGGKLGFRAMVNGEAVDGTFSGWSADIVFDPEKPETGLITVRIPLLSVSSGDETRDTMLKGEDFFGSGPAAAVFRSTAIKRSGTDRYTAAGTLSMNSVRRPVNLAFGLKITGDKAKATGTATLDRTAFAVGKGEWAGTDQIAGKVDVTFVFDAKRLEP
;
A
#
# COMPACT_ATOMS: atom_id res chain seq x y z
N MET A 1 -16.04 -44.31 32.08
CA MET A 1 -16.08 -44.71 30.65
C MET A 1 -15.21 -43.74 29.87
N THR A 2 -14.27 -44.23 29.07
CA THR A 2 -13.46 -43.38 28.18
C THR A 2 -14.35 -42.84 27.06
N PRO A 3 -14.33 -41.52 26.77
CA PRO A 3 -15.16 -40.96 25.72
C PRO A 3 -14.75 -41.52 24.36
N HIS A 4 -15.70 -42.11 23.62
CA HIS A 4 -15.47 -42.62 22.27
C HIS A 4 -15.40 -41.51 21.21
N ARG A 5 -15.87 -40.28 21.52
CA ARG A 5 -15.93 -39.14 20.60
C ARG A 5 -15.52 -37.84 21.30
N TYR A 6 -15.10 -36.84 20.52
CA TYR A 6 -14.85 -35.50 21.02
C TYR A 6 -16.16 -34.76 21.32
N SER A 7 -16.08 -33.71 22.15
CA SER A 7 -17.23 -32.84 22.38
C SER A 7 -17.64 -32.12 21.10
N HIS A 8 -18.93 -31.82 20.96
CA HIS A 8 -19.46 -31.07 19.81
C HIS A 8 -18.71 -29.76 19.58
N PHE A 9 -18.40 -29.03 20.65
CA PHE A 9 -17.61 -27.79 20.59
C PHE A 9 -16.22 -28.01 19.97
N ALA A 10 -15.49 -29.07 20.35
CA ALA A 10 -14.17 -29.35 19.81
C ALA A 10 -14.21 -29.76 18.31
N ILE A 11 -15.31 -30.39 17.90
CA ILE A 11 -15.59 -30.76 16.50
C ILE A 11 -15.86 -29.51 15.67
N VAL A 12 -16.78 -28.64 16.11
CA VAL A 12 -17.10 -27.38 15.41
C VAL A 12 -15.83 -26.53 15.26
N LEU A 13 -15.06 -26.38 16.34
CA LEU A 13 -13.82 -25.61 16.31
C LEU A 13 -12.77 -26.21 15.37
N HIS A 14 -12.72 -27.53 15.21
CA HIS A 14 -11.82 -28.19 14.27
C HIS A 14 -12.15 -27.80 12.83
N TRP A 15 -13.41 -27.98 12.43
CA TRP A 15 -13.85 -27.76 11.06
C TRP A 15 -13.87 -26.29 10.69
N ALA A 16 -14.20 -25.41 11.63
CA ALA A 16 -14.08 -23.96 11.43
C ALA A 16 -12.62 -23.57 11.10
N ILE A 17 -11.65 -24.02 11.90
CA ILE A 17 -10.23 -23.75 11.63
C ILE A 17 -9.78 -24.41 10.33
N ALA A 18 -10.20 -25.65 10.05
CA ALA A 18 -9.84 -26.33 8.80
C ALA A 18 -10.34 -25.57 7.56
N ALA A 19 -11.57 -25.07 7.58
CA ALA A 19 -12.13 -24.25 6.51
C ALA A 19 -11.39 -22.92 6.35
N LEU A 20 -11.09 -22.23 7.47
CA LEU A 20 -10.35 -20.96 7.45
C LEU A 20 -8.92 -21.15 6.94
N LEU A 21 -8.22 -22.21 7.36
CA LEU A 21 -6.86 -22.51 6.88
C LEU A 21 -6.85 -22.81 5.38
N ALA A 22 -7.82 -23.59 4.90
CA ALA A 22 -7.94 -23.92 3.49
C ALA A 22 -8.19 -22.65 2.64
N PHE A 23 -9.09 -21.78 3.09
CA PHE A 23 -9.30 -20.45 2.49
C PHE A 23 -8.04 -19.59 2.55
N GLN A 24 -7.36 -19.53 3.70
CA GLN A 24 -6.19 -18.69 3.94
C GLN A 24 -5.00 -19.08 3.04
N LEU A 25 -4.79 -20.38 2.84
CA LEU A 25 -3.79 -20.90 1.92
C LEU A 25 -4.13 -20.49 0.48
N GLY A 26 -5.38 -20.74 0.03
CA GLY A 26 -5.82 -20.33 -1.30
C GLY A 26 -5.68 -18.82 -1.55
N LEU A 27 -6.05 -17.99 -0.58
CA LEU A 27 -5.87 -16.54 -0.61
C LEU A 27 -4.38 -16.16 -0.65
N GLY A 28 -3.54 -16.83 0.16
CA GLY A 28 -2.09 -16.66 0.15
C GLY A 28 -1.46 -16.83 -1.22
N TRP A 29 -1.77 -17.93 -1.92
CA TRP A 29 -1.28 -18.17 -3.29
C TRP A 29 -1.80 -17.11 -4.27
N ARG A 30 -3.10 -16.78 -4.20
CA ARG A 30 -3.73 -15.80 -5.10
C ARG A 30 -3.05 -14.42 -5.03
N MET A 31 -2.57 -14.04 -3.84
CA MET A 31 -1.95 -12.73 -3.62
C MET A 31 -0.57 -12.58 -4.26
N VAL A 32 0.11 -13.69 -4.57
CA VAL A 32 1.44 -13.68 -5.22
C VAL A 32 1.37 -13.13 -6.65
N ASP A 33 0.24 -13.34 -7.34
CA ASP A 33 0.07 -12.98 -8.76
C ASP A 33 -0.68 -11.65 -8.98
N LEU A 34 -0.86 -10.83 -7.94
CA LEU A 34 -1.59 -9.57 -8.08
C LEU A 34 -0.66 -8.48 -8.66
N GLY A 35 -1.03 -7.93 -9.82
CA GLY A 35 -0.18 -7.01 -10.58
C GLY A 35 -0.18 -5.55 -10.13
N SER A 36 -0.87 -5.15 -9.05
CA SER A 36 -0.86 -3.77 -8.56
C SER A 36 -1.07 -3.65 -7.04
N ALA A 37 -0.47 -2.62 -6.43
CA ALA A 37 -0.58 -2.37 -4.99
C ALA A 37 -2.03 -2.15 -4.51
N ALA A 38 -2.86 -1.51 -5.34
CA ALA A 38 -4.29 -1.33 -5.06
C ALA A 38 -5.05 -2.66 -5.06
N ALA A 39 -4.74 -3.55 -6.01
CA ALA A 39 -5.32 -4.89 -6.05
C ALA A 39 -4.89 -5.76 -4.86
N MET A 40 -3.71 -5.50 -4.28
CA MET A 40 -3.20 -6.23 -3.12
C MET A 40 -3.84 -5.82 -1.79
N TYR A 41 -4.30 -4.57 -1.63
CA TYR A 41 -4.71 -4.03 -0.32
C TYR A 41 -5.81 -4.87 0.36
N ALA A 42 -6.96 -5.06 -0.29
CA ALA A 42 -8.09 -5.77 0.29
C ALA A 42 -7.78 -7.26 0.56
N PRO A 43 -7.16 -8.01 -0.37
CA PRO A 43 -6.69 -9.37 -0.11
C PRO A 43 -5.74 -9.47 1.09
N PHE A 44 -4.77 -8.56 1.21
CA PHE A 44 -3.84 -8.56 2.33
C PHE A 44 -4.54 -8.23 3.66
N GLN A 45 -5.46 -7.27 3.70
CA GLN A 45 -6.23 -6.97 4.92
C GLN A 45 -7.12 -8.15 5.32
N LEU A 46 -7.74 -8.82 4.35
CA LEU A 46 -8.54 -10.01 4.59
C LEU A 46 -7.67 -11.18 5.10
N HIS A 47 -6.51 -11.38 4.50
CA HIS A 47 -5.52 -12.38 4.94
C HIS A 47 -5.09 -12.11 6.39
N LYS A 48 -4.75 -10.86 6.75
CA LYS A 48 -4.41 -10.50 8.14
C LYS A 48 -5.57 -10.79 9.10
N SER A 49 -6.79 -10.39 8.72
CA SER A 49 -7.99 -10.55 9.55
C SER A 49 -8.31 -12.02 9.85
N ILE A 50 -8.30 -12.85 8.82
CA ILE A 50 -8.54 -14.29 8.97
C ILE A 50 -7.37 -14.96 9.68
N GLY A 51 -6.13 -14.52 9.46
CA GLY A 51 -4.97 -15.00 10.20
C GLY A 51 -5.10 -14.80 11.72
N ILE A 52 -5.52 -13.60 12.15
CA ILE A 52 -5.78 -13.30 13.57
C ILE A 52 -6.96 -14.11 14.11
N LEU A 53 -8.03 -14.31 13.31
CA LEU A 53 -9.15 -15.17 13.71
C LEU A 53 -8.70 -16.63 13.90
N VAL A 54 -7.90 -17.16 12.97
CA VAL A 54 -7.31 -18.51 13.08
C VAL A 54 -6.45 -18.63 14.33
N LEU A 55 -5.65 -17.62 14.66
CA LEU A 55 -4.85 -17.59 15.88
C LEU A 55 -5.73 -17.70 17.14
N ALA A 56 -6.76 -16.85 17.25
CA ALA A 56 -7.67 -16.83 18.40
C ALA A 56 -8.41 -18.18 18.57
N LEU A 57 -8.94 -18.73 17.46
CA LEU A 57 -9.61 -20.03 17.47
C LEU A 57 -8.64 -21.17 17.78
N SER A 58 -7.40 -21.11 17.32
CA SER A 58 -6.37 -22.13 17.57
C SER A 58 -5.91 -22.14 19.02
N VAL A 59 -5.74 -20.97 19.65
CA VAL A 59 -5.49 -20.85 21.09
C VAL A 59 -6.66 -21.42 21.87
N THR A 60 -7.90 -21.05 21.52
CA THR A 60 -9.12 -21.61 22.11
C THR A 60 -9.14 -23.14 21.97
N ARG A 61 -8.76 -23.65 20.81
CA ARG A 61 -8.69 -25.09 20.52
C ARG A 61 -7.65 -25.77 21.39
N LEU A 62 -6.49 -25.16 21.58
CA LEU A 62 -5.44 -25.68 22.45
C LEU A 62 -5.91 -25.72 23.91
N ILE A 63 -6.54 -24.65 24.40
CA ILE A 63 -7.12 -24.60 25.75
C ILE A 63 -8.14 -25.73 25.95
N VAL A 64 -9.11 -25.89 25.04
CA VAL A 64 -10.10 -26.98 25.12
C VAL A 64 -9.44 -28.35 25.06
N ARG A 65 -8.44 -28.51 24.20
CA ARG A 65 -7.68 -29.76 24.09
C ARG A 65 -7.01 -30.09 25.42
N LEU A 66 -6.47 -29.11 26.14
CA LEU A 66 -5.80 -29.30 27.43
C LEU A 66 -6.80 -29.48 28.59
N ALA A 67 -7.94 -28.80 28.55
CA ALA A 67 -8.92 -28.79 29.63
C ALA A 67 -9.95 -29.94 29.61
N ARG A 68 -10.08 -30.67 28.50
CA ARG A 68 -11.10 -31.72 28.34
C ARG A 68 -10.47 -33.12 28.16
N PRO A 69 -11.05 -34.17 28.75
CA PRO A 69 -10.63 -35.55 28.53
C PRO A 69 -10.65 -35.89 27.03
N ARG A 70 -9.61 -36.58 26.56
CA ARG A 70 -9.48 -36.98 25.15
C ARG A 70 -9.78 -38.48 25.01
N PRO A 71 -10.37 -38.91 23.89
CA PRO A 71 -10.40 -40.32 23.53
C PRO A 71 -8.99 -40.92 23.54
N ALA A 72 -8.86 -42.18 23.94
CA ALA A 72 -7.58 -42.89 23.93
C ALA A 72 -6.97 -42.91 22.51
N ALA A 73 -5.64 -42.92 22.44
CA ALA A 73 -4.92 -43.00 21.18
C ALA A 73 -5.42 -44.22 20.38
N ALA A 74 -5.76 -43.97 19.11
CA ALA A 74 -6.36 -45.00 18.27
C ALA A 74 -5.35 -46.07 17.85
N VAL A 75 -4.07 -45.69 17.71
CA VAL A 75 -2.97 -46.56 17.27
C VAL A 75 -1.71 -46.18 18.06
N GLY A 76 -0.93 -47.20 18.48
CA GLY A 76 0.36 -47.03 19.17
C GLY A 76 1.56 -47.14 18.23
N GLY A 77 2.77 -47.26 18.80
CA GLY A 77 4.01 -47.48 18.05
C GLY A 77 4.39 -46.32 17.10
N VAL A 78 5.07 -46.64 16.00
CA VAL A 78 5.59 -45.65 15.04
C VAL A 78 4.46 -44.84 14.40
N THR A 79 3.34 -45.47 14.06
CA THR A 79 2.18 -44.76 13.47
C THR A 79 1.56 -43.78 14.47
N GLY A 80 1.45 -44.15 15.74
CA GLY A 80 1.02 -43.25 16.81
C GLY A 80 1.97 -42.07 16.99
N LEU A 81 3.29 -42.31 16.93
CA LEU A 81 4.31 -41.26 16.99
C LEU A 81 4.21 -40.29 15.81
N LEU A 82 4.11 -40.79 14.58
CA LEU A 82 3.95 -39.96 13.38
C LEU A 82 2.68 -39.10 13.46
N ALA A 83 1.56 -39.67 13.90
CA ALA A 83 0.33 -38.92 14.12
C ALA A 83 0.54 -37.81 15.16
N ALA A 84 1.25 -38.09 16.27
CA ALA A 84 1.55 -37.08 17.28
C ALA A 84 2.43 -35.95 16.72
N VAL A 85 3.48 -36.27 15.96
CA VAL A 85 4.36 -35.28 15.32
C VAL A 85 3.59 -34.38 14.37
N VAL A 86 2.76 -34.95 13.48
CA VAL A 86 1.95 -34.15 12.53
C VAL A 86 0.97 -33.25 13.28
N HIS A 87 0.28 -33.75 14.30
CA HIS A 87 -0.65 -32.91 15.08
C HIS A 87 0.08 -31.80 15.84
N SER A 88 1.23 -32.08 16.45
CA SER A 88 2.04 -31.07 17.14
C SER A 88 2.57 -30.02 16.16
N GLY A 89 3.04 -30.45 15.00
CA GLY A 89 3.45 -29.57 13.91
C GLY A 89 2.32 -28.67 13.42
N LEU A 90 1.10 -29.20 13.28
CA LEU A 90 -0.07 -28.39 12.93
C LEU A 90 -0.38 -27.34 14.01
N TYR A 91 -0.27 -27.65 15.31
CA TYR A 91 -0.42 -26.63 16.35
C TYR A 91 0.65 -25.54 16.27
N ALA A 92 1.91 -25.94 16.06
CA ALA A 92 3.00 -25.00 15.89
C ALA A 92 2.78 -24.09 14.67
N PHE A 93 2.29 -24.63 13.56
CA PHE A 93 1.93 -23.88 12.36
C PHE A 93 0.73 -22.94 12.59
N MET A 94 -0.38 -23.45 13.14
CA MET A 94 -1.62 -22.68 13.33
C MET A 94 -1.45 -21.48 14.28
N ILE A 95 -0.47 -21.55 15.20
CA ILE A 95 -0.14 -20.46 16.13
C ILE A 95 1.02 -19.64 15.59
N GLY A 96 2.11 -20.29 15.17
CA GLY A 96 3.32 -19.64 14.68
C GLY A 96 3.12 -18.87 13.40
N GLY A 97 2.37 -19.41 12.42
CA GLY A 97 2.12 -18.76 11.13
C GLY A 97 1.46 -17.38 11.27
N PRO A 98 0.34 -17.25 12.01
CA PRO A 98 -0.26 -15.94 12.28
C PRO A 98 0.62 -15.02 13.11
N LEU A 99 1.39 -15.53 14.08
CA LEU A 99 2.31 -14.71 14.88
C LEU A 99 3.47 -14.15 14.04
N THR A 100 4.06 -14.95 13.16
CA THR A 100 5.11 -14.49 12.25
C THR A 100 4.55 -13.51 11.21
N GLY A 101 3.32 -13.73 10.73
CA GLY A 101 2.62 -12.77 9.88
C GLY A 101 2.33 -11.45 10.59
N TRP A 102 1.92 -11.50 11.87
CA TRP A 102 1.73 -10.30 12.68
C TRP A 102 3.05 -9.56 12.95
N ALA A 103 4.14 -10.27 13.18
CA ALA A 103 5.48 -9.70 13.30
C ALA A 103 5.93 -9.03 11.98
N LEU A 104 5.69 -9.68 10.85
CA LEU A 104 6.02 -9.17 9.51
C LEU A 104 5.33 -7.82 9.24
N VAL A 105 4.01 -7.73 9.48
CA VAL A 105 3.27 -6.47 9.27
C VAL A 105 3.59 -5.40 10.30
N SER A 106 4.11 -5.77 11.47
CA SER A 106 4.50 -4.84 12.54
C SER A 106 5.87 -4.20 12.31
N THR A 107 6.71 -4.87 11.54
CA THR A 107 8.08 -4.45 11.22
C THR A 107 8.21 -3.89 9.80
N ALA A 108 7.12 -3.90 9.02
CA ALA A 108 7.07 -3.34 7.68
C ALA A 108 7.49 -1.86 7.68
N LYS A 109 8.25 -1.46 6.65
CA LYS A 109 8.73 -0.08 6.48
C LYS A 109 7.58 0.92 6.36
N LEU A 110 6.53 0.53 5.63
CA LEU A 110 5.24 1.22 5.57
C LEU A 110 4.29 0.59 6.59
N LYS A 111 4.15 1.21 7.76
CA LYS A 111 3.24 0.77 8.83
C LYS A 111 1.78 1.12 8.52
N LEU A 112 1.25 0.50 7.48
CA LEU A 112 -0.18 0.60 7.18
C LEU A 112 -0.97 0.01 8.37
N PRO A 113 -2.02 0.71 8.85
CA PRO A 113 -2.84 0.19 9.93
C PRO A 113 -3.44 -1.15 9.53
N THR A 114 -3.34 -2.12 10.44
CA THR A 114 -4.04 -3.39 10.30
C THR A 114 -5.46 -3.19 10.78
N LEU A 115 -6.43 -3.29 9.88
CA LEU A 115 -7.85 -3.16 10.21
C LEU A 115 -8.51 -4.53 10.10
N LEU A 116 -8.87 -5.14 11.23
CA LEU A 116 -9.59 -6.40 11.22
C LEU A 116 -10.94 -6.19 10.55
N PHE A 117 -11.17 -6.96 9.48
CA PHE A 117 -12.36 -6.87 8.63
C PHE A 117 -12.67 -5.44 8.19
N GLY A 118 -11.63 -4.62 7.99
CA GLY A 118 -11.73 -3.23 7.55
C GLY A 118 -12.24 -2.23 8.59
N THR A 119 -12.49 -2.64 9.83
CA THR A 119 -13.20 -1.81 10.82
C THR A 119 -12.47 -1.65 12.15
N ILE A 120 -11.88 -2.72 12.68
CA ILE A 120 -11.29 -2.70 14.02
C ILE A 120 -9.78 -2.54 13.91
N PRO A 121 -9.18 -1.44 14.39
CA PRO A 121 -7.73 -1.27 14.37
C PRO A 121 -7.06 -2.31 15.28
N TRP A 122 -6.09 -3.01 14.73
CA TRP A 122 -5.29 -4.02 15.43
C TRP A 122 -3.90 -3.48 15.69
N PRO A 123 -3.39 -3.58 16.93
CA PRO A 123 -2.10 -3.00 17.29
C PRO A 123 -0.95 -3.71 16.58
N HIS A 124 0.11 -2.97 16.31
CA HIS A 124 1.40 -3.54 15.91
C HIS A 124 2.16 -4.05 17.13
N LEU A 125 2.96 -5.10 16.93
CA LEU A 125 3.90 -5.58 17.93
C LEU A 125 5.06 -4.57 18.09
N PRO A 126 5.58 -4.37 19.31
CA PRO A 126 6.70 -3.47 19.57
C PRO A 126 8.04 -4.12 19.16
N LEU A 127 8.19 -4.43 17.87
CA LEU A 127 9.37 -5.06 17.29
C LEU A 127 10.17 -4.04 16.48
N GLY A 128 11.51 -4.13 16.55
CA GLY A 128 12.41 -3.29 15.77
C GLY A 128 12.54 -3.73 14.31
N PRO A 129 13.09 -2.89 13.41
CA PRO A 129 13.22 -3.19 11.98
C PRO A 129 14.04 -4.46 11.67
N VAL A 130 14.98 -4.83 12.55
CA VAL A 130 15.83 -6.03 12.41
C VAL A 130 15.01 -7.34 12.39
N ALA A 131 13.80 -7.33 12.96
CA ALA A 131 12.93 -8.50 12.98
C ALA A 131 12.15 -8.71 11.68
N HIS A 132 12.23 -7.80 10.70
CA HIS A 132 11.45 -7.87 9.46
C HIS A 132 11.82 -9.06 8.57
N GLU A 133 13.08 -9.14 8.15
CA GLU A 133 13.57 -10.19 7.25
C GLU A 133 13.37 -11.60 7.85
N PRO A 134 13.69 -11.87 9.15
CA PRO A 134 13.37 -13.16 9.74
C PRO A 134 11.87 -13.48 9.75
N ALA A 135 11.02 -12.49 10.03
CA ALA A 135 9.57 -12.69 10.05
C ALA A 135 9.02 -13.01 8.66
N GLU A 136 9.54 -12.35 7.62
CA GLU A 136 9.21 -12.60 6.22
C GLU A 136 9.55 -14.04 5.81
N VAL A 137 10.80 -14.44 6.03
CA VAL A 137 11.29 -15.79 5.70
C VAL A 137 10.49 -16.86 6.46
N LEU A 138 10.29 -16.69 7.77
CA LEU A 138 9.54 -17.65 8.56
C LEU A 138 8.08 -17.74 8.11
N HIS A 139 7.42 -16.61 7.83
CA HIS A 139 6.02 -16.62 7.42
C HIS A 139 5.84 -17.31 6.05
N GLY A 140 6.70 -16.99 5.08
CA GLY A 140 6.71 -17.65 3.77
C GLY A 140 6.97 -19.16 3.87
N LEU A 141 7.99 -19.56 4.65
CA LEU A 141 8.32 -20.99 4.87
C LEU A 141 7.17 -21.74 5.55
N LEU A 142 6.55 -21.13 6.56
CA LEU A 142 5.44 -21.75 7.29
C LEU A 142 4.22 -22.00 6.41
N GLY A 143 4.00 -21.21 5.35
CA GLY A 143 2.95 -21.49 4.35
C GLY A 143 3.14 -22.87 3.68
N TRP A 144 4.35 -23.15 3.21
CA TRP A 144 4.69 -24.43 2.58
C TRP A 144 4.69 -25.60 3.57
N VAL A 145 5.29 -25.42 4.75
CA VAL A 145 5.30 -26.43 5.82
C VAL A 145 3.87 -26.74 6.27
N GLY A 146 3.02 -25.72 6.42
CA GLY A 146 1.62 -25.86 6.76
C GLY A 146 0.85 -26.68 5.72
N ALA A 147 1.03 -26.39 4.43
CA ALA A 147 0.41 -27.15 3.35
C ALA A 147 0.82 -28.65 3.40
N ALA A 148 2.11 -28.94 3.56
CA ALA A 148 2.60 -30.31 3.68
C ALA A 148 2.02 -31.04 4.90
N LEU A 149 1.96 -30.38 6.07
CA LEU A 149 1.37 -30.95 7.29
C LEU A 149 -0.12 -31.23 7.14
N ILE A 150 -0.88 -30.35 6.47
CA ILE A 150 -2.31 -30.56 6.20
C ILE A 150 -2.50 -31.77 5.28
N VAL A 151 -1.72 -31.90 4.21
CA VAL A 151 -1.76 -33.07 3.31
C VAL A 151 -1.46 -34.35 4.09
N LEU A 152 -0.41 -34.37 4.91
CA LEU A 152 -0.07 -35.53 5.73
C LEU A 152 -1.17 -35.87 6.74
N HIS A 153 -1.80 -34.86 7.34
CA HIS A 153 -2.91 -35.04 8.27
C HIS A 153 -4.13 -35.66 7.60
N VAL A 154 -4.54 -35.14 6.44
CA VAL A 154 -5.67 -35.67 5.67
C VAL A 154 -5.36 -37.07 5.16
N ALA A 155 -4.17 -37.30 4.61
CA ALA A 155 -3.74 -38.62 4.14
C ALA A 155 -3.71 -39.65 5.27
N GLY A 156 -3.23 -39.26 6.47
CA GLY A 156 -3.29 -40.09 7.67
C GLY A 156 -4.73 -40.44 8.06
N ALA A 157 -5.62 -39.44 8.12
CA ALA A 157 -7.02 -39.66 8.44
C ALA A 157 -7.73 -40.60 7.45
N LEU A 158 -7.46 -40.44 6.14
CA LEU A 158 -7.99 -41.30 5.08
C LEU A 158 -7.43 -42.72 5.16
N ARG A 159 -6.11 -42.88 5.38
CA ARG A 159 -5.47 -44.19 5.56
C ARG A 159 -6.10 -44.96 6.73
N HIS A 160 -6.35 -44.28 7.85
CA HIS A 160 -7.01 -44.88 9.01
C HIS A 160 -8.50 -45.17 8.78
N HIS A 161 -9.14 -44.48 7.84
CA HIS A 161 -10.54 -44.72 7.47
C HIS A 161 -10.71 -45.84 6.43
N LEU A 162 -9.78 -45.98 5.49
CA LEU A 162 -9.89 -46.87 4.32
C LEU A 162 -9.05 -48.17 4.42
N GLY A 163 -8.14 -48.29 5.40
CA GLY A 163 -7.24 -49.44 5.52
C GLY A 163 -7.90 -50.76 5.95
N ALA A 164 -7.28 -51.89 5.60
CA ALA A 164 -7.79 -53.28 5.75
C ALA A 164 -8.07 -53.77 7.19
N GLN A 165 -7.82 -52.95 8.22
CA GLN A 165 -8.17 -53.21 9.62
C GLN A 165 -8.91 -52.01 10.20
N ALA A 166 -10.14 -51.81 9.74
CA ALA A 166 -10.97 -50.65 10.07
C ALA A 166 -11.51 -50.70 11.51
N GLU A 167 -10.65 -50.55 12.51
CA GLU A 167 -10.94 -49.91 13.81
C GLU A 167 -9.62 -49.32 14.37
N PRO A 168 -9.63 -48.15 15.02
CA PRO A 168 -10.79 -47.29 15.31
C PRO A 168 -11.04 -46.23 14.24
N ASN A 169 -12.32 -45.97 13.94
CA ASN A 169 -12.77 -44.91 13.03
C ASN A 169 -12.39 -43.50 13.54
N VAL A 170 -11.12 -43.10 13.34
CA VAL A 170 -10.55 -41.82 13.80
C VAL A 170 -11.33 -40.65 13.22
N LEU A 171 -11.73 -40.75 11.96
CA LEU A 171 -12.53 -39.74 11.27
C LEU A 171 -13.92 -39.60 11.90
N GLY A 172 -14.56 -40.72 12.25
CA GLY A 172 -15.86 -40.76 12.96
C GLY A 172 -15.85 -40.05 14.33
N ARG A 173 -14.68 -39.87 14.95
CA ARG A 173 -14.54 -39.07 16.19
C ARG A 173 -14.66 -37.58 15.95
N MET A 174 -14.48 -37.11 14.71
CA MET A 174 -14.51 -35.71 14.32
C MET A 174 -15.69 -35.33 13.39
N ILE A 175 -16.54 -36.25 12.96
CA ILE A 175 -17.71 -35.91 12.11
C ILE A 175 -18.83 -35.25 12.95
N PRO A 176 -19.44 -34.12 12.53
CA PRO A 176 -20.47 -33.39 13.29
C PRO A 176 -21.74 -34.20 13.63
N ALA A 177 -22.18 -35.16 12.78
CA ALA A 177 -23.35 -36.00 13.06
C ALA A 177 -23.27 -37.37 12.37
N ALA A 178 -23.75 -38.41 13.03
CA ALA A 178 -23.74 -39.81 12.55
C ALA A 178 -24.69 -40.09 11.36
N GLY A 179 -25.49 -39.11 10.92
CA GLY A 179 -26.55 -39.30 9.91
C GLY A 179 -26.15 -39.01 8.44
N VAL A 180 -25.05 -38.28 8.19
CA VAL A 180 -24.59 -37.98 6.82
C VAL A 180 -23.76 -39.15 6.23
N ALA A 181 -23.41 -40.12 7.06
CA ALA A 181 -22.43 -41.17 6.78
C ALA A 181 -22.92 -42.34 5.88
N ARG A 182 -24.03 -42.20 5.14
CA ARG A 182 -24.60 -43.33 4.38
C ARG A 182 -24.70 -43.19 2.86
N SER A 183 -24.29 -42.09 2.24
CA SER A 183 -24.20 -42.03 0.77
C SER A 183 -22.87 -41.41 0.32
N GLY A 184 -22.19 -42.07 -0.61
CA GLY A 184 -20.95 -41.56 -1.22
C GLY A 184 -21.10 -40.17 -1.86
N LEU A 185 -22.35 -39.76 -2.13
CA LEU A 185 -22.72 -38.44 -2.63
C LEU A 185 -22.46 -37.31 -1.61
N GLY A 186 -22.61 -37.58 -0.30
CA GLY A 186 -22.31 -36.59 0.75
C GLY A 186 -20.83 -36.22 0.86
N TRP A 187 -19.94 -37.15 0.52
CA TRP A 187 -18.48 -36.95 0.50
C TRP A 187 -18.04 -36.08 -0.67
N GLY A 188 -18.62 -36.30 -1.85
CA GLY A 188 -18.35 -35.48 -3.04
C GLY A 188 -18.77 -34.03 -2.84
N VAL A 189 -19.92 -33.79 -2.19
CA VAL A 189 -20.43 -32.42 -1.93
C VAL A 189 -19.61 -31.70 -0.86
N ALA A 190 -19.18 -32.36 0.22
CA ALA A 190 -18.34 -31.72 1.24
C ALA A 190 -16.92 -31.42 0.73
N ALA A 191 -16.32 -32.32 -0.06
CA ALA A 191 -15.02 -32.09 -0.69
C ALA A 191 -15.08 -31.04 -1.81
N ALA A 192 -16.14 -31.04 -2.62
CA ALA A 192 -16.38 -30.01 -3.64
C ALA A 192 -16.76 -28.65 -3.02
N ALA A 193 -17.46 -28.63 -1.88
CA ALA A 193 -17.70 -27.40 -1.12
C ALA A 193 -16.40 -26.85 -0.53
N MET A 194 -15.50 -27.69 -0.01
CA MET A 194 -14.17 -27.23 0.42
C MET A 194 -13.31 -26.76 -0.75
N LEU A 195 -13.25 -27.47 -1.87
CA LEU A 195 -12.52 -27.01 -3.07
C LEU A 195 -13.12 -25.73 -3.67
N GLY A 196 -14.45 -25.63 -3.67
CA GLY A 196 -15.19 -24.44 -4.06
C GLY A 196 -14.93 -23.27 -3.10
N VAL A 197 -14.76 -23.50 -1.81
CA VAL A 197 -14.37 -22.48 -0.81
C VAL A 197 -12.89 -22.10 -0.92
N VAL A 198 -12.01 -23.04 -1.30
CA VAL A 198 -10.56 -22.83 -1.41
C VAL A 198 -10.19 -22.08 -2.70
N PHE A 199 -10.83 -22.39 -3.83
CA PHE A 199 -10.47 -21.85 -5.14
C PHE A 199 -11.59 -21.01 -5.80
N GLY A 200 -12.86 -21.32 -5.56
CA GLY A 200 -13.99 -20.65 -6.21
C GLY A 200 -14.56 -19.44 -5.45
N LEU A 201 -14.60 -19.49 -4.12
CA LEU A 201 -15.19 -18.46 -3.27
C LEU A 201 -14.35 -17.17 -3.23
N PRO A 202 -13.00 -17.21 -3.18
CA PRO A 202 -12.19 -16.02 -3.41
C PRO A 202 -12.44 -15.39 -4.79
N TRP A 203 -12.75 -16.21 -5.81
CA TRP A 203 -13.06 -15.77 -7.17
C TRP A 203 -14.46 -15.14 -7.29
N LEU A 204 -15.46 -15.69 -6.58
CA LEU A 204 -16.85 -15.21 -6.57
C LEU A 204 -17.05 -13.94 -5.73
N VAL A 205 -16.40 -13.85 -4.57
CA VAL A 205 -16.56 -12.74 -3.60
C VAL A 205 -15.87 -11.46 -4.09
N TYR A 206 -14.78 -11.57 -4.85
CA TYR A 206 -14.06 -10.39 -5.36
C TYR A 206 -14.53 -9.87 -6.73
N GLY A 207 -15.29 -10.66 -7.50
CA GLY A 207 -15.96 -10.16 -8.71
C GLY A 207 -17.13 -9.20 -8.40
N LYS A 208 -17.60 -9.16 -7.16
CA LYS A 208 -18.70 -8.31 -6.69
C LYS A 208 -18.40 -7.75 -5.29
N VAL A 209 -17.73 -6.59 -5.27
CA VAL A 209 -17.90 -5.55 -4.23
C VAL A 209 -17.24 -5.81 -2.87
N VAL A 210 -16.17 -5.04 -2.58
CA VAL A 210 -16.07 -4.30 -1.32
C VAL A 210 -15.91 -2.83 -1.71
N PRO A 211 -16.89 -1.95 -1.47
CA PRO A 211 -16.68 -0.54 -1.62
C PRO A 211 -15.68 -0.14 -0.54
N VAL A 212 -14.58 0.50 -0.93
CA VAL A 212 -13.75 1.22 0.02
C VAL A 212 -14.64 2.29 0.62
N GLN A 213 -15.21 2.04 1.80
CA GLN A 213 -15.82 3.10 2.58
C GLN A 213 -14.65 3.99 3.06
N PRO A 214 -14.64 5.28 2.71
CA PRO A 214 -13.67 6.21 3.27
C PRO A 214 -13.88 6.21 4.78
N VAL A 215 -12.86 5.80 5.53
CA VAL A 215 -12.89 5.92 6.99
C VAL A 215 -12.97 7.41 7.28
N ALA A 216 -14.06 7.84 7.91
CA ALA A 216 -14.22 9.22 8.35
C ALA A 216 -12.95 9.68 9.08
N GLN A 217 -12.43 10.85 8.69
CA GLN A 217 -11.27 11.50 9.25
C GLN A 217 -11.30 11.40 10.78
N ALA A 218 -10.51 10.49 11.36
CA ALA A 218 -10.16 10.59 12.76
C ALA A 218 -9.23 11.80 12.85
N SER A 219 -9.76 12.92 13.33
CA SER A 219 -9.03 14.14 13.62
C SER A 219 -7.87 13.81 14.54
N ILE A 220 -6.66 13.76 13.99
CA ILE A 220 -5.43 13.76 14.80
C ILE A 220 -5.28 15.19 15.32
N ASN A 221 -5.79 15.44 16.53
CA ASN A 221 -5.39 16.60 17.30
C ASN A 221 -3.93 16.39 17.73
N VAL A 222 -2.99 16.87 16.93
CA VAL A 222 -1.62 17.09 17.40
C VAL A 222 -1.65 18.38 18.19
N MET A 223 -1.58 18.27 19.52
CA MET A 223 -1.18 19.37 20.37
C MET A 223 0.24 19.79 19.94
N VAL A 224 0.35 20.95 19.32
CA VAL A 224 1.64 21.61 19.07
C VAL A 224 2.04 22.26 20.38
N ASP A 225 3.15 21.79 20.94
CA ASP A 225 3.83 22.43 22.06
C ASP A 225 4.44 23.75 21.56
N GLU A 226 3.89 24.85 22.06
CA GLU A 226 4.28 26.22 21.76
C GLU A 226 5.49 26.58 22.63
N SER A 227 6.70 26.22 22.18
CA SER A 227 7.93 26.87 22.64
C SER A 227 9.11 26.54 21.72
N THR A 228 9.40 27.44 20.79
CA THR A 228 10.76 27.83 20.40
C THR A 228 10.66 28.91 19.31
N GLU A 229 10.43 30.14 19.75
CA GLU A 229 10.81 31.33 18.97
C GLU A 229 12.34 31.33 18.85
N VAL A 230 12.85 31.42 17.63
CA VAL A 230 14.25 31.77 17.39
C VAL A 230 14.25 33.13 16.71
N ASP A 231 14.66 34.09 17.51
CA ASP A 231 14.79 35.52 17.27
C ASP A 231 15.73 35.81 16.08
N ALA A 232 15.31 36.74 15.23
CA ALA A 232 16.06 37.22 14.08
C ALA A 232 16.33 38.72 14.28
N SER A 233 17.48 39.07 14.85
CA SER A 233 18.02 40.42 14.74
C SER A 233 19.52 40.52 15.04
N ALA A 234 20.15 41.49 14.37
CA ALA A 234 21.57 41.90 14.37
C ALA A 234 22.52 40.99 13.56
N VAL A 235 23.32 41.48 12.61
CA VAL A 235 24.18 42.67 12.65
C VAL A 235 24.33 43.29 11.25
N ALA A 236 24.19 44.61 11.19
CA ALA A 236 24.63 45.44 10.07
C ALA A 236 26.12 45.80 10.24
N THR A 237 26.85 45.84 9.13
CA THR A 237 28.08 46.63 9.01
C THR A 237 28.25 47.18 7.61
N ASP A 238 28.82 48.38 7.60
CA ASP A 238 28.80 49.46 6.62
C ASP A 238 30.01 49.45 5.66
N ALA A 239 29.91 50.29 4.62
CA ALA A 239 30.95 50.83 3.72
C ALA A 239 31.25 50.09 2.38
N PRO A 240 31.71 50.81 1.32
CA PRO A 240 30.94 51.81 0.56
C PRO A 240 30.95 51.55 -0.97
N ILE A 241 29.99 52.18 -1.65
CA ILE A 241 29.74 52.15 -3.11
C ILE A 241 30.75 53.02 -3.86
N PRO A 242 31.30 52.61 -5.02
CA PRO A 242 31.81 53.53 -6.03
C PRO A 242 30.69 53.91 -7.01
N GLU A 243 30.46 55.22 -7.14
CA GLU A 243 29.65 55.83 -8.20
C GLU A 243 30.17 55.42 -9.59
N ALA A 244 29.26 54.94 -10.44
CA ALA A 244 29.47 54.90 -11.88
C ALA A 244 28.16 55.31 -12.58
N SER A 245 28.19 56.56 -13.05
CA SER A 245 27.53 57.12 -14.22
C SER A 245 26.13 56.60 -14.58
N ALA A 246 25.16 57.47 -14.30
CA ALA A 246 23.90 57.53 -15.02
C ALA A 246 24.15 57.59 -16.53
N SER A 247 23.76 56.53 -17.23
CA SER A 247 23.38 56.60 -18.64
C SER A 247 21.90 56.26 -18.73
N ALA A 248 21.16 57.17 -19.34
CA ALA A 248 19.74 57.07 -19.59
C ALA A 248 19.39 55.71 -20.24
N VAL A 249 18.61 54.91 -19.54
CA VAL A 249 17.88 53.80 -20.13
C VAL A 249 16.47 54.29 -20.32
N ALA A 250 16.02 54.25 -21.58
CA ALA A 250 14.66 54.50 -21.99
C ALA A 250 13.66 53.72 -21.11
N ASP A 251 12.43 54.23 -21.03
CA ASP A 251 11.28 53.55 -20.40
C ASP A 251 11.11 52.12 -20.97
N GLU A 252 11.84 51.15 -20.42
CA GLU A 252 11.55 49.74 -20.61
C GLU A 252 10.36 49.42 -19.73
N GLU A 253 9.19 49.38 -20.37
CA GLU A 253 7.95 48.94 -19.75
C GLU A 253 8.19 47.58 -19.07
N ALA A 254 8.02 47.54 -17.74
CA ALA A 254 8.32 46.36 -16.96
C ALA A 254 7.51 45.15 -17.47
N PRO A 255 8.11 43.95 -17.55
CA PRO A 255 7.43 42.79 -18.12
C PRO A 255 6.14 42.47 -17.37
N SER A 256 5.09 42.18 -18.14
CA SER A 256 3.73 41.96 -17.63
C SER A 256 3.68 40.88 -16.55
N ARG A 257 3.06 41.20 -15.41
CA ARG A 257 2.80 40.23 -14.33
C ARG A 257 1.46 39.53 -14.55
N TRP A 258 1.40 38.24 -14.26
CA TRP A 258 0.19 37.43 -14.42
C TRP A 258 -0.15 36.71 -13.13
N LYS A 259 -1.43 36.74 -12.75
CA LYS A 259 -1.98 36.04 -11.60
C LYS A 259 -2.82 34.84 -12.03
N VAL A 260 -2.45 33.65 -11.57
CA VAL A 260 -3.21 32.41 -11.77
C VAL A 260 -4.61 32.54 -11.18
N GLN A 261 -5.62 32.12 -11.94
CA GLN A 261 -7.02 32.09 -11.51
C GLN A 261 -7.36 30.73 -10.88
N PRO A 262 -8.36 30.67 -9.98
CA PRO A 262 -8.86 29.41 -9.42
C PRO A 262 -9.32 28.43 -10.51
N GLY A 263 -9.18 27.13 -10.24
CA GLY A 263 -9.63 26.05 -11.14
C GLY A 263 -8.57 25.47 -12.07
N GLY A 264 -7.33 25.96 -11.99
CA GLY A 264 -6.19 25.36 -12.69
C GLY A 264 -5.90 23.92 -12.21
N LYS A 265 -5.40 23.08 -13.12
CA LYS A 265 -4.98 21.71 -12.87
C LYS A 265 -3.48 21.56 -13.07
N LEU A 266 -2.84 20.87 -12.13
CA LEU A 266 -1.47 20.39 -12.23
C LEU A 266 -1.49 18.90 -11.90
N GLY A 267 -1.04 18.07 -12.82
CA GLY A 267 -1.06 16.63 -12.66
C GLY A 267 0.15 15.94 -13.25
N PHE A 268 0.25 14.65 -12.95
CA PHE A 268 1.27 13.77 -13.47
C PHE A 268 0.64 12.45 -13.93
N ARG A 269 1.36 11.75 -14.80
CA ARG A 269 1.08 10.39 -15.24
C ARG A 269 2.34 9.55 -15.10
N ALA A 270 2.24 8.46 -14.34
CA ALA A 270 3.29 7.47 -14.18
C ALA A 270 2.83 6.12 -14.74
N MET A 271 3.77 5.32 -15.22
CA MET A 271 3.50 3.93 -15.63
C MET A 271 3.87 2.99 -14.48
N VAL A 272 2.91 2.24 -13.97
CA VAL A 272 3.07 1.28 -12.88
C VAL A 272 2.65 -0.10 -13.37
N ASN A 273 3.58 -1.05 -13.44
CA ASN A 273 3.37 -2.41 -13.97
C ASN A 273 2.72 -2.42 -15.37
N GLY A 274 3.05 -1.43 -16.20
CA GLY A 274 2.51 -1.26 -17.54
C GLY A 274 1.17 -0.50 -17.61
N GLU A 275 0.56 -0.15 -16.48
CA GLU A 275 -0.69 0.61 -16.40
C GLU A 275 -0.43 2.10 -16.12
N ALA A 276 -1.23 2.98 -16.73
CA ALA A 276 -1.13 4.41 -16.51
C ALA A 276 -1.85 4.81 -15.20
N VAL A 277 -1.13 5.48 -14.31
CA VAL A 277 -1.66 6.05 -13.07
C VAL A 277 -1.54 7.56 -13.14
N ASP A 278 -2.69 8.23 -13.05
CA ASP A 278 -2.78 9.69 -13.02
C ASP A 278 -2.83 10.20 -11.57
N GLY A 279 -2.21 11.35 -11.34
CA GLY A 279 -2.30 12.07 -10.08
C GLY A 279 -2.33 13.58 -10.29
N THR A 280 -2.76 14.30 -9.25
CA THR A 280 -2.94 15.76 -9.25
C THR A 280 -2.41 16.36 -7.97
N PHE A 281 -2.02 17.64 -8.05
CA PHE A 281 -1.65 18.45 -6.89
C PHE A 281 -2.64 19.59 -6.73
N SER A 282 -3.05 19.86 -5.49
CA SER A 282 -3.88 21.01 -5.13
C SER A 282 -3.07 22.07 -4.38
N GLY A 283 -3.59 23.29 -4.28
CA GLY A 283 -2.94 24.37 -3.52
C GLY A 283 -1.59 24.86 -4.07
N TRP A 284 -1.23 24.51 -5.30
CA TRP A 284 -0.04 25.06 -5.96
C TRP A 284 -0.25 26.54 -6.32
N SER A 285 0.85 27.28 -6.41
CA SER A 285 0.86 28.69 -6.79
C SER A 285 1.95 28.98 -7.82
N ALA A 286 1.80 30.07 -8.57
CA ALA A 286 2.81 30.53 -9.50
C ALA A 286 2.93 32.05 -9.51
N ASP A 287 4.18 32.52 -9.46
CA ASP A 287 4.57 33.90 -9.72
C ASP A 287 5.04 33.98 -11.17
N ILE A 288 4.34 34.74 -12.01
CA ILE A 288 4.56 34.78 -13.46
C ILE A 288 4.83 36.22 -13.89
N VAL A 289 6.04 36.44 -14.40
CA VAL A 289 6.46 37.63 -15.14
C VAL A 289 6.70 37.16 -16.57
N PHE A 290 5.90 37.62 -17.52
CA PHE A 290 6.01 37.13 -18.90
C PHE A 290 5.43 38.12 -19.91
N ASP A 291 6.27 38.48 -20.88
CA ASP A 291 5.89 39.20 -22.10
C ASP A 291 6.07 38.25 -23.30
N PRO A 292 5.00 37.94 -24.06
CA PRO A 292 5.10 37.13 -25.27
C PRO A 292 6.09 37.68 -26.31
N GLU A 293 6.23 39.00 -26.42
CA GLU A 293 7.09 39.66 -27.42
C GLU A 293 8.56 39.70 -26.99
N LYS A 294 8.82 39.65 -25.68
CA LYS A 294 10.16 39.58 -25.08
C LYS A 294 10.27 38.41 -24.09
N PRO A 295 10.09 37.15 -24.54
CA PRO A 295 10.00 35.99 -23.66
C PRO A 295 11.26 35.77 -22.81
N GLU A 296 12.42 36.19 -23.30
CA GLU A 296 13.72 36.12 -22.62
C GLU A 296 13.79 36.93 -21.31
N THR A 297 12.92 37.93 -21.15
CA THR A 297 12.81 38.72 -19.91
C THR A 297 11.92 38.05 -18.86
N GLY A 298 11.24 36.95 -19.23
CA GLY A 298 10.27 36.28 -18.40
C GLY A 298 10.87 35.46 -17.27
N LEU A 299 10.16 35.43 -16.14
CA LEU A 299 10.48 34.62 -14.97
C LEU A 299 9.20 33.93 -14.46
N ILE A 300 9.24 32.62 -14.38
CA ILE A 300 8.17 31.76 -13.86
C ILE A 300 8.70 31.03 -12.64
N THR A 301 8.04 31.22 -11.48
CA THR A 301 8.30 30.44 -10.28
C THR A 301 7.03 29.71 -9.86
N VAL A 302 7.07 28.39 -9.74
CA VAL A 302 5.93 27.55 -9.34
C VAL A 302 6.25 26.86 -8.02
N ARG A 303 5.33 26.87 -7.07
CA ARG A 303 5.43 26.17 -5.79
C ARG A 303 4.30 25.15 -5.68
N ILE A 304 4.65 23.90 -5.39
CA ILE A 304 3.74 22.76 -5.39
C ILE A 304 3.83 22.10 -4.00
N PRO A 305 2.77 22.18 -3.17
CA PRO A 305 2.72 21.44 -1.91
C PRO A 305 2.65 19.94 -2.21
N LEU A 306 3.72 19.18 -1.98
CA LEU A 306 3.75 17.78 -2.44
C LEU A 306 2.78 16.88 -1.68
N LEU A 307 2.49 17.21 -0.42
CA LEU A 307 1.52 16.48 0.40
C LEU A 307 0.06 16.68 -0.04
N SER A 308 -0.20 17.60 -0.97
CA SER A 308 -1.52 17.79 -1.56
C SER A 308 -1.83 16.80 -2.68
N VAL A 309 -0.89 15.88 -2.96
CA VAL A 309 -1.04 14.85 -3.98
C VAL A 309 -2.33 14.04 -3.78
N SER A 310 -3.04 13.83 -4.89
CA SER A 310 -4.09 12.84 -4.98
C SER A 310 -4.10 12.12 -6.32
N SER A 311 -4.22 10.79 -6.26
CA SER A 311 -4.32 9.86 -7.38
C SER A 311 -5.69 9.19 -7.47
N GLY A 312 -6.66 9.67 -6.68
CA GLY A 312 -7.99 9.06 -6.55
C GLY A 312 -8.01 7.76 -5.75
N ASP A 313 -6.89 7.36 -5.15
CA ASP A 313 -6.74 6.19 -4.29
C ASP A 313 -6.03 6.58 -2.98
N GLU A 314 -6.74 6.51 -1.86
CA GLU A 314 -6.23 7.00 -0.55
C GLU A 314 -4.97 6.26 -0.08
N THR A 315 -4.85 4.98 -0.41
CA THR A 315 -3.70 4.16 -0.02
C THR A 315 -2.47 4.59 -0.78
N ARG A 316 -2.59 4.74 -2.11
CA ARG A 316 -1.53 5.27 -2.96
C ARG A 316 -1.17 6.69 -2.55
N ASP A 317 -2.15 7.51 -2.20
CA ASP A 317 -1.91 8.87 -1.73
C ASP A 317 -1.12 8.88 -0.42
N THR A 318 -1.37 7.93 0.48
CA THR A 318 -0.56 7.73 1.69
C THR A 318 0.86 7.28 1.36
N MET A 319 1.04 6.35 0.41
CA MET A 319 2.37 5.92 -0.04
C MET A 319 3.16 7.06 -0.68
N LEU A 320 2.53 7.85 -1.54
CA LEU A 320 3.14 9.00 -2.20
C LEU A 320 3.59 10.08 -1.18
N LYS A 321 2.88 10.22 -0.07
CA LYS A 321 3.23 11.12 1.05
C LYS A 321 4.29 10.53 2.00
N GLY A 322 4.72 9.30 1.76
CA GLY A 322 5.75 8.62 2.55
C GLY A 322 7.17 9.07 2.21
N GLU A 323 8.12 8.70 3.08
CA GLU A 323 9.54 9.02 2.95
C GLU A 323 10.18 8.49 1.65
N ASP A 324 9.69 7.38 1.10
CA ASP A 324 10.24 6.82 -0.14
C ASP A 324 9.82 7.60 -1.39
N PHE A 325 8.79 8.46 -1.30
CA PHE A 325 8.27 9.25 -2.41
C PHE A 325 8.46 10.74 -2.14
N PHE A 326 7.44 11.48 -1.70
CA PHE A 326 7.53 12.94 -1.54
C PHE A 326 7.98 13.41 -0.14
N GLY A 327 8.14 12.50 0.81
CA GLY A 327 8.51 12.82 2.19
C GLY A 327 7.31 13.20 3.06
N SER A 328 7.44 13.03 4.39
CA SER A 328 6.34 13.20 5.36
C SER A 328 6.20 14.61 5.97
N GLY A 329 7.08 15.55 5.59
CA GLY A 329 7.06 16.95 6.05
C GLY A 329 6.41 17.93 5.06
N PRO A 330 6.26 19.22 5.40
CA PRO A 330 5.63 20.27 4.56
C PRO A 330 6.47 20.66 3.31
N ALA A 331 7.13 19.69 2.68
CA ALA A 331 7.99 19.89 1.53
C ALA A 331 7.18 20.39 0.32
N ALA A 332 7.67 21.48 -0.27
CA ALA A 332 7.20 21.97 -1.56
C ALA A 332 8.22 21.61 -2.64
N ALA A 333 7.72 21.18 -3.80
CA ALA A 333 8.51 21.23 -5.01
C ALA A 333 8.48 22.66 -5.57
N VAL A 334 9.64 23.15 -6.00
CA VAL A 334 9.79 24.50 -6.53
C VAL A 334 10.45 24.45 -7.90
N PHE A 335 9.73 24.91 -8.92
CA PHE A 335 10.30 25.15 -10.25
C PHE A 335 10.59 26.64 -10.40
N ARG A 336 11.77 26.99 -10.90
CA ARG A 336 12.13 28.36 -11.29
C ARG A 336 12.74 28.37 -12.68
N SER A 337 12.15 29.11 -13.61
CA SER A 337 12.72 29.27 -14.94
C SER A 337 14.04 30.04 -14.90
N THR A 338 14.94 29.70 -15.80
CA THR A 338 16.21 30.38 -16.03
C THR A 338 16.28 31.00 -17.43
N ALA A 339 15.52 30.46 -18.38
CA ALA A 339 15.35 31.03 -19.71
C ALA A 339 14.01 30.59 -20.29
N ILE A 340 13.34 31.48 -21.03
CA ILE A 340 12.14 31.15 -21.78
C ILE A 340 12.38 31.52 -23.24
N LYS A 341 12.09 30.58 -24.14
CA LYS A 341 12.31 30.75 -25.59
C LYS A 341 11.03 30.45 -26.35
N ARG A 342 10.74 31.25 -27.37
CA ARG A 342 9.66 30.96 -28.32
C ARG A 342 10.04 29.73 -29.15
N SER A 343 9.16 28.75 -29.23
CA SER A 343 9.35 27.48 -29.96
C SER A 343 8.36 27.30 -31.12
N GLY A 344 7.41 28.23 -31.27
CA GLY A 344 6.47 28.34 -32.39
C GLY A 344 5.45 29.44 -32.14
N THR A 345 4.45 29.57 -33.01
CA THR A 345 3.30 30.45 -32.77
C THR A 345 2.60 30.03 -31.49
N ASP A 346 2.45 30.97 -30.54
CA ASP A 346 1.84 30.75 -29.22
C ASP A 346 2.46 29.60 -28.41
N ARG A 347 3.68 29.17 -28.74
CA ARG A 347 4.38 28.06 -28.06
C ARG A 347 5.76 28.47 -27.60
N TYR A 348 6.10 28.01 -26.39
CA TYR A 348 7.30 28.39 -25.68
C TYR A 348 7.90 27.18 -24.95
N THR A 349 9.20 27.28 -24.67
CA THR A 349 9.92 26.35 -23.81
C THR A 349 10.58 27.16 -22.70
N ALA A 350 10.20 26.89 -21.44
CA ALA A 350 10.86 27.41 -20.26
C ALA A 350 11.87 26.36 -19.75
N ALA A 351 13.16 26.64 -19.92
CA ALA A 351 14.22 25.92 -19.20
C ALA A 351 14.26 26.45 -17.77
N GLY A 352 14.43 25.57 -16.80
CA GLY A 352 14.50 25.96 -15.39
C GLY A 352 15.04 24.86 -14.50
N THR A 353 15.10 25.17 -13.21
CA THR A 353 15.52 24.23 -12.17
C THR A 353 14.30 23.80 -11.37
N LEU A 354 14.07 22.49 -11.27
CA LEU A 354 13.13 21.90 -10.33
C LEU A 354 13.88 21.45 -9.09
N SER A 355 13.38 21.85 -7.92
CA SER A 355 13.84 21.41 -6.61
C SER A 355 12.76 20.57 -5.95
N MET A 356 13.09 19.34 -5.55
CA MET A 356 12.19 18.40 -4.86
C MET A 356 13.03 17.38 -4.09
N ASN A 357 12.61 16.97 -2.89
CA ASN A 357 13.34 16.03 -2.02
C ASN A 357 14.82 16.40 -1.81
N SER A 358 15.11 17.69 -1.60
CA SER A 358 16.47 18.22 -1.48
C SER A 358 17.37 18.02 -2.71
N VAL A 359 16.81 17.55 -3.83
CA VAL A 359 17.51 17.40 -5.11
C VAL A 359 17.11 18.53 -6.06
N ARG A 360 18.10 19.07 -6.77
CA ARG A 360 17.92 20.10 -7.81
C ARG A 360 18.36 19.56 -9.16
N ARG A 361 17.49 19.65 -10.17
CA ARG A 361 17.77 19.23 -11.55
C ARG A 361 17.21 20.20 -12.58
N PRO A 362 17.86 20.34 -13.75
CA PRO A 362 17.31 21.07 -14.87
C PRO A 362 16.09 20.34 -15.44
N VAL A 363 15.06 21.10 -15.80
CA VAL A 363 13.82 20.63 -16.43
C VAL A 363 13.43 21.60 -17.53
N ASN A 364 12.95 21.06 -18.65
CA ASN A 364 12.35 21.85 -19.73
C ASN A 364 10.84 21.70 -19.68
N LEU A 365 10.15 22.84 -19.58
CA LEU A 365 8.70 22.95 -19.59
C LEU A 365 8.25 23.46 -20.96
N ALA A 366 7.54 22.64 -21.72
CA ALA A 366 6.92 23.07 -22.97
C ALA A 366 5.51 23.58 -22.67
N PHE A 367 5.14 24.74 -23.20
CA PHE A 367 3.80 25.30 -22.98
C PHE A 367 3.29 26.09 -24.17
N GLY A 368 1.97 26.06 -24.33
CA GLY A 368 1.22 26.94 -25.21
C GLY A 368 0.50 28.01 -24.41
N LEU A 369 0.34 29.19 -25.01
CA LEU A 369 -0.26 30.35 -24.38
C LEU A 369 -1.24 31.03 -25.33
N LYS A 370 -2.52 31.10 -24.96
CA LYS A 370 -3.52 31.88 -25.69
C LYS A 370 -3.90 33.11 -24.90
N ILE A 371 -3.66 34.30 -25.43
CA ILE A 371 -4.00 35.57 -24.79
C ILE A 371 -5.22 36.19 -25.47
N THR A 372 -6.14 36.72 -24.68
CA THR A 372 -7.30 37.49 -25.15
C THR A 372 -7.52 38.65 -24.19
N GLY A 373 -7.12 39.85 -24.60
CA GLY A 373 -7.15 41.04 -23.74
C GLY A 373 -6.19 40.89 -22.55
N ASP A 374 -6.75 40.92 -21.34
CA ASP A 374 -6.06 40.75 -20.05
C ASP A 374 -6.09 39.30 -19.53
N LYS A 375 -6.67 38.37 -20.28
CA LYS A 375 -6.77 36.95 -19.91
C LYS A 375 -5.81 36.11 -20.72
N ALA A 376 -5.25 35.08 -20.09
CA ALA A 376 -4.45 34.07 -20.75
C ALA A 376 -4.88 32.67 -20.33
N LYS A 377 -4.84 31.73 -21.26
CA LYS A 377 -4.94 30.30 -20.99
C LYS A 377 -3.61 29.63 -21.30
N ALA A 378 -3.02 29.01 -20.29
CA ALA A 378 -1.77 28.27 -20.41
C ALA A 378 -2.05 26.76 -20.39
N THR A 379 -1.41 26.02 -21.29
CA THR A 379 -1.42 24.55 -21.32
C THR A 379 -0.02 24.05 -21.56
N GLY A 380 0.48 23.11 -20.77
CA GLY A 380 1.83 22.62 -21.00
C GLY A 380 2.13 21.26 -20.40
N THR A 381 3.35 20.82 -20.71
CA THR A 381 3.85 19.49 -20.40
C THR A 381 5.33 19.54 -20.04
N ALA A 382 5.76 18.64 -19.16
CA ALA A 382 7.15 18.30 -18.95
C ALA A 382 7.27 16.79 -18.77
N THR A 383 8.42 16.21 -19.11
CA THR A 383 8.72 14.82 -18.77
C THR A 383 9.90 14.82 -17.80
N LEU A 384 9.74 14.13 -16.68
CA LEU A 384 10.71 14.02 -15.62
C LEU A 384 11.20 12.58 -15.50
N ASP A 385 12.40 12.40 -14.95
CA ASP A 385 12.84 11.11 -14.41
C ASP A 385 12.67 11.15 -12.89
N ARG A 386 11.72 10.38 -12.34
CA ARG A 386 11.44 10.36 -10.90
C ARG A 386 12.66 9.97 -10.06
N THR A 387 13.52 9.11 -10.59
CA THR A 387 14.70 8.60 -9.87
C THR A 387 15.74 9.70 -9.70
N ALA A 388 15.83 10.62 -10.67
CA ALA A 388 16.71 11.78 -10.62
C ALA A 388 16.32 12.79 -9.53
N PHE A 389 15.10 12.71 -8.99
CA PHE A 389 14.59 13.51 -7.88
C PHE A 389 14.39 12.71 -6.59
N ALA A 390 14.93 11.48 -6.51
CA ALA A 390 14.75 10.60 -5.36
C ALA A 390 13.27 10.36 -5.00
N VAL A 391 12.40 10.23 -6.01
CA VAL A 391 10.99 9.85 -5.86
C VAL A 391 10.81 8.38 -6.24
N GLY A 392 10.42 7.57 -5.26
CA GLY A 392 10.40 6.11 -5.31
C GLY A 392 11.78 5.54 -4.99
N LYS A 393 12.11 5.51 -3.70
CA LYS A 393 13.35 4.94 -3.13
C LYS A 393 13.11 3.52 -2.61
N GLY A 394 14.17 2.87 -2.12
CA GLY A 394 14.08 1.55 -1.50
C GLY A 394 13.61 0.49 -2.49
N GLU A 395 12.53 -0.22 -2.15
CA GLU A 395 11.92 -1.22 -3.03
C GLU A 395 11.39 -0.62 -4.35
N TRP A 396 11.11 0.69 -4.37
CA TRP A 396 10.60 1.42 -5.54
C TRP A 396 11.70 2.06 -6.39
N ALA A 397 12.98 1.82 -6.06
CA ALA A 397 14.11 2.39 -6.80
C ALA A 397 14.25 1.83 -8.22
N GLY A 398 13.83 0.57 -8.42
CA GLY A 398 13.81 -0.09 -9.72
C GLY A 398 12.80 0.53 -10.69
N THR A 399 13.07 0.46 -11.99
CA THR A 399 12.19 1.01 -13.05
C THR A 399 11.33 -0.03 -13.76
N ASP A 400 11.41 -1.27 -13.30
CA ASP A 400 10.62 -2.42 -13.75
C ASP A 400 9.16 -2.32 -13.29
N GLN A 401 8.93 -1.95 -12.02
CA GLN A 401 7.58 -1.78 -11.49
C GLN A 401 7.01 -0.40 -11.71
N ILE A 402 7.80 0.65 -11.51
CA ILE A 402 7.40 2.04 -11.74
C ILE A 402 8.39 2.65 -12.71
N ALA A 403 7.95 2.98 -13.92
CA ALA A 403 8.84 3.57 -14.93
C ALA A 403 9.55 4.81 -14.37
N GLY A 404 10.81 5.00 -14.78
CA GLY A 404 11.58 6.20 -14.40
C GLY A 404 10.92 7.48 -14.94
N LYS A 405 10.42 7.42 -16.18
CA LYS A 405 9.76 8.55 -16.83
C LYS A 405 8.36 8.81 -16.28
N VAL A 406 8.12 10.07 -15.93
CA VAL A 406 6.82 10.58 -15.47
C VAL A 406 6.48 11.81 -16.29
N ASP A 407 5.27 11.82 -16.87
CA ASP A 407 4.78 12.98 -17.60
C ASP A 407 4.04 13.91 -16.64
N VAL A 408 4.29 15.20 -16.75
CA VAL A 408 3.63 16.26 -15.99
C VAL A 408 2.81 17.09 -16.96
N THR A 409 1.58 17.40 -16.58
CA THR A 409 0.66 18.22 -17.38
C THR A 409 0.05 19.32 -16.54
N PHE A 410 -0.19 20.48 -17.15
CA PHE A 410 -0.90 21.55 -16.49
C PHE A 410 -1.80 22.32 -17.45
N VAL A 411 -2.88 22.86 -16.91
CA VAL A 411 -3.79 23.78 -17.60
C VAL A 411 -4.35 24.77 -16.59
N PHE A 412 -4.25 26.06 -16.86
CA PHE A 412 -4.82 27.10 -16.00
C PHE A 412 -5.10 28.38 -16.78
N ASP A 413 -6.02 29.17 -16.24
CA ASP A 413 -6.26 30.54 -16.69
C ASP A 413 -5.48 31.52 -15.81
N ALA A 414 -5.02 32.62 -16.39
CA ALA A 414 -4.32 33.70 -15.70
C ALA A 414 -4.88 35.05 -16.14
N LYS A 415 -4.79 36.05 -15.25
CA LYS A 415 -5.16 37.44 -15.52
C LYS A 415 -3.92 38.31 -15.41
N ARG A 416 -3.69 39.19 -16.41
CA ARG A 416 -2.64 40.20 -16.36
C ARG A 416 -2.97 41.18 -15.23
N LEU A 417 -1.97 41.49 -14.41
CA LEU A 417 -2.06 42.54 -13.41
C LEU A 417 -1.80 43.87 -14.11
N GLU A 418 -2.60 44.89 -13.80
CA GLU A 418 -2.28 46.25 -14.22
C GLU A 418 -0.98 46.69 -13.53
N PRO A 419 -0.13 47.45 -14.24
CA PRO A 419 1.19 47.87 -13.76
C PRO A 419 1.16 48.69 -12.46
#